data_AF-A0A0R1X7S2-F1
#
_entry.id   AF-A0A0R1X7S2-F1
#
_cell.length_a   1.000
_cell.length_b   1.000
_cell.length_c   1.000
_cell.angle_alpha   90.00
_cell.angle_beta   90.00
_cell.angle_gamma   90.00
#
_symmetry.space_group_name_H-M   'P 1'
#
loop_
_entity.id
_entity.type
_entity.pdbx_description
1 polymer ?
#
loop_
_entity_poly.entity_id
_entity_poly.type
_entity_poly.pdbx_seq_one_letter_code
_entity_poly.pdbx_strand_id
1 'polypeptide(L)'
;MQAPAPDFSQRFVGTWSFLDTKTHHNHLLKITPDLVIQIDGQELPGHITGLDGSALTFVDHFGYQLVVHTNEHGPVSVYDESSNLNYPITAAHPQGPAPSA
;
A
#
# COMPACT_ATOMS: atom_id res chain seq x y z
N MET A 1 -7.68 -2.84 -28.93
CA MET A 1 -6.44 -2.17 -28.47
C MET A 1 -6.77 -1.54 -27.12
N GLN A 2 -6.49 -2.22 -26.01
CA GLN A 2 -6.55 -1.56 -24.69
C GLN A 2 -5.37 -0.60 -24.65
N ALA A 3 -5.63 0.69 -24.48
CA ALA A 3 -4.58 1.64 -24.15
C ALA A 3 -3.84 1.11 -22.92
N PRO A 4 -2.50 1.25 -22.81
CA PRO A 4 -1.84 1.00 -21.53
C PRO A 4 -2.55 1.91 -20.54
N ALA A 5 -3.22 1.30 -19.55
CA ALA A 5 -3.75 2.06 -18.43
C ALA A 5 -2.58 2.92 -17.92
N PRO A 6 -2.80 4.21 -17.59
CA PRO A 6 -1.73 5.01 -17.02
C PRO A 6 -1.09 4.19 -15.90
N ASP A 7 0.24 4.10 -15.86
CA ASP A 7 0.98 3.32 -14.86
C ASP A 7 0.86 3.98 -13.48
N PHE A 8 -0.37 4.04 -12.94
CA PHE A 8 -0.69 4.52 -11.61
C PHE A 8 0.06 3.70 -10.56
N SER A 9 0.38 2.44 -10.89
CA SER A 9 1.27 1.55 -10.16
C SER A 9 2.49 2.29 -9.61
N GLN A 10 3.16 3.13 -10.42
CA GLN A 10 4.37 3.82 -9.99
C GLN A 10 4.14 4.79 -8.81
N ARG A 11 2.94 5.34 -8.65
CA ARG A 11 2.58 6.21 -7.51
C ARG A 11 2.44 5.42 -6.21
N PHE A 12 2.07 4.16 -6.35
CA PHE A 12 1.94 3.21 -5.25
C PHE A 12 3.17 2.33 -5.10
N VAL A 13 4.31 2.56 -5.76
CA VAL A 13 5.52 1.74 -5.57
C VAL A 13 6.44 2.42 -4.56
N GLY A 14 6.92 1.67 -3.57
CA GLY A 14 7.64 2.22 -2.43
C GLY A 14 7.35 1.50 -1.12
N THR A 15 7.76 2.14 -0.02
CA THR A 15 7.55 1.64 1.34
C THR A 15 6.92 2.76 2.17
N TRP A 16 5.85 2.45 2.88
CA TRP A 16 5.12 3.36 3.76
C TRP A 16 4.93 2.71 5.13
N SER A 17 5.09 3.53 6.14
CA SER A 17 4.80 3.20 7.51
C SER A 17 3.37 3.62 7.82
N PHE A 18 2.55 2.72 8.37
CA PHE A 18 1.21 3.01 8.85
C PHE A 18 1.05 2.59 10.31
N LEU A 19 0.31 3.38 11.09
CA LEU A 19 0.10 3.11 12.50
C LEU A 19 -1.19 2.32 12.69
N ASP A 20 -1.10 1.12 13.26
CA ASP A 20 -2.26 0.39 13.74
C ASP A 20 -2.70 1.00 15.08
N THR A 21 -3.87 1.63 15.08
CA THR A 21 -4.41 2.33 16.27
C THR A 21 -4.95 1.38 17.33
N LYS A 22 -5.17 0.10 17.01
CA LYS A 22 -5.65 -0.90 17.97
C LYS A 22 -4.52 -1.43 18.84
N THR A 23 -3.38 -1.68 18.24
CA THR A 23 -2.21 -2.30 18.87
C THR A 23 -1.15 -1.24 19.21
N HIS A 24 -1.21 -0.05 18.62
CA HIS A 24 -0.15 0.96 18.61
C HIS A 24 1.15 0.47 17.97
N HIS A 25 1.07 -0.54 17.10
CA HIS A 25 2.20 -1.01 16.31
C HIS A 25 2.27 -0.27 14.98
N ASN A 26 3.50 0.06 14.58
CA ASN A 26 3.76 0.69 13.30
C ASN A 26 4.14 -0.40 12.29
N HIS A 27 3.34 -0.56 11.24
CA HIS A 27 3.55 -1.56 10.21
C HIS A 27 4.18 -0.93 8.97
N LEU A 28 5.00 -1.73 8.28
CA LEU A 28 5.62 -1.33 7.02
C LEU A 28 4.86 -1.95 5.84
N LEU A 29 4.06 -1.15 5.15
CA LEU A 29 3.51 -1.47 3.84
C LEU A 29 4.58 -1.26 2.78
N LYS A 30 4.93 -2.28 2.03
CA LYS A 30 5.78 -2.18 0.84
C LYS A 30 5.01 -2.67 -0.36
N ILE A 31 5.03 -1.89 -1.42
CA ILE A 31 4.41 -2.25 -2.69
C ILE A 31 5.52 -2.24 -3.72
N THR A 32 5.75 -3.41 -4.31
CA THR A 32 6.80 -3.61 -5.31
C THR A 32 6.31 -3.17 -6.69
N PRO A 33 7.21 -2.92 -7.66
CA PRO A 33 6.83 -2.64 -9.05
C PRO A 33 6.03 -3.75 -9.71
N ASP A 34 6.07 -4.97 -9.18
CA ASP A 34 5.25 -6.11 -9.61
C ASP A 34 3.84 -6.07 -8.98
N LEU A 35 3.48 -5.00 -8.27
CA LEU A 35 2.23 -4.84 -7.53
C LEU A 35 2.02 -5.87 -6.41
N VAL A 36 3.09 -6.50 -5.94
CA VAL A 36 3.07 -7.35 -4.75
C VAL A 36 3.06 -6.47 -3.51
N ILE A 37 2.05 -6.69 -2.66
CA ILE A 37 1.93 -6.06 -1.34
C ILE A 37 2.73 -6.88 -0.33
N GLN A 38 3.55 -6.22 0.47
CA GLN A 38 4.23 -6.80 1.63
C GLN A 38 3.93 -5.97 2.87
N ILE A 39 3.56 -6.60 3.97
CA ILE A 39 3.33 -5.93 5.26
C ILE A 39 4.34 -6.48 6.25
N ASP A 40 5.11 -5.60 6.89
CA ASP A 40 6.17 -5.97 7.84
C ASP A 40 7.25 -6.91 7.24
N GLY A 41 7.44 -6.84 5.93
CA GLY A 41 8.33 -7.74 5.17
C GLY A 41 7.71 -9.09 4.79
N GLN A 42 6.47 -9.36 5.20
CA GLN A 42 5.73 -10.54 4.79
C GLN A 42 4.93 -10.24 3.51
N GLU A 43 5.17 -11.00 2.45
CA GLU A 43 4.36 -10.92 1.23
C GLU A 43 2.93 -11.35 1.53
N LEU A 44 1.97 -10.50 1.14
CA LEU A 44 0.56 -10.77 1.28
C LEU A 44 0.08 -11.45 -0.01
N PRO A 45 -0.28 -12.75 0.03
CA PRO A 45 -0.70 -13.47 -1.17
C PRO A 45 -2.08 -13.01 -1.60
N GLY A 46 -2.18 -12.43 -2.79
CA GLY A 46 -3.45 -11.94 -3.31
C GLY A 46 -3.29 -11.33 -4.69
N HIS A 47 -4.25 -10.53 -5.10
CA HIS A 47 -4.25 -9.89 -6.41
C HIS A 47 -4.90 -8.51 -6.36
N ILE A 48 -4.44 -7.63 -7.24
CA ILE A 48 -5.04 -6.32 -7.44
C ILE A 48 -6.34 -6.50 -8.23
N THR A 49 -7.46 -6.03 -7.65
CA THR A 49 -8.77 -6.04 -8.32
C THR A 49 -9.12 -4.67 -8.90
N GLY A 50 -8.53 -3.60 -8.38
CA GLY A 50 -8.72 -2.23 -8.86
C GLY A 50 -7.45 -1.41 -8.67
N LEU A 51 -7.11 -0.60 -9.67
CA LEU A 51 -5.98 0.31 -9.60
C LEU A 51 -6.32 1.57 -10.37
N ASP A 52 -6.44 2.66 -9.64
CA ASP A 52 -6.77 3.97 -10.17
C ASP A 52 -5.81 5.03 -9.61
N GLY A 53 -5.80 6.22 -10.20
CA GLY A 53 -4.95 7.33 -9.74
C GLY A 53 -5.24 7.83 -8.32
N SER A 54 -6.30 7.36 -7.69
CA SER A 54 -6.76 7.76 -6.35
C SER A 54 -6.68 6.63 -5.32
N ALA A 55 -6.75 5.36 -5.75
CA ALA A 55 -6.73 4.23 -4.86
C ALA A 55 -6.28 2.94 -5.54
N LEU A 56 -5.67 2.05 -4.76
CA LEU A 56 -5.30 0.70 -5.14
C LEU A 56 -6.11 -0.28 -4.29
N THR A 57 -6.91 -1.10 -4.94
CA THR A 57 -7.73 -2.15 -4.32
C THR A 57 -7.08 -3.51 -4.55
N PHE A 58 -6.71 -4.15 -3.45
CA PHE A 58 -6.10 -5.46 -3.40
C PHE A 58 -7.01 -6.43 -2.67
N VAL A 59 -7.14 -7.65 -3.17
CA VAL A 59 -7.85 -8.74 -2.49
C VAL A 59 -6.84 -9.82 -2.12
N ASP A 60 -6.73 -10.07 -0.81
CA ASP A 60 -5.93 -11.15 -0.27
C ASP A 60 -6.57 -12.53 -0.56
N HIS A 61 -5.81 -13.62 -0.43
CA HIS A 61 -6.27 -14.98 -0.62
C HIS A 61 -7.45 -15.39 0.27
N PHE A 62 -7.64 -14.75 1.42
CA PHE A 62 -8.80 -14.94 2.29
C PHE A 62 -10.08 -14.27 1.75
N GLY A 63 -9.97 -13.42 0.73
CA GLY A 63 -11.08 -12.67 0.13
C GLY A 63 -11.31 -11.28 0.74
N TYR A 64 -10.40 -10.81 1.60
CA TYR A 64 -10.49 -9.47 2.21
C TYR A 64 -9.90 -8.39 1.31
N GLN A 65 -10.59 -7.25 1.25
CA GLN A 65 -10.16 -6.08 0.49
C GLN A 65 -9.26 -5.15 1.31
N LEU A 66 -8.13 -4.80 0.73
CA LEU A 66 -7.23 -3.74 1.19
C LEU A 66 -7.26 -2.60 0.17
N VAL A 67 -7.64 -1.41 0.61
CA VAL A 67 -7.72 -0.21 -0.23
C VAL A 67 -6.69 0.80 0.21
N VAL A 68 -5.62 0.97 -0.57
CA VAL A 68 -4.61 1.99 -0.34
C VAL A 68 -5.05 3.26 -1.04
N HIS A 69 -5.41 4.29 -0.27
CA HIS A 69 -5.75 5.60 -0.81
C HIS A 69 -4.48 6.39 -1.08
N THR A 70 -4.39 6.99 -2.26
CA THR A 70 -3.31 7.89 -2.65
C THR A 70 -3.86 9.28 -2.98
N ASN A 71 -3.01 10.28 -2.83
CA ASN A 71 -3.23 11.60 -3.39
C ASN A 71 -2.18 11.89 -4.48
N GLU A 72 -2.09 13.16 -4.86
CA GLU A 72 -1.15 13.65 -5.87
C GLU A 72 0.32 13.43 -5.47
N HIS A 73 0.61 13.35 -4.17
CA HIS A 73 1.93 13.17 -3.58
C HIS A 73 2.26 11.71 -3.19
N GLY A 74 1.26 10.83 -3.12
CA GLY A 74 1.44 9.41 -2.80
C GLY A 74 0.40 8.86 -1.81
N PRO A 75 0.59 7.62 -1.32
CA PRO A 75 -0.30 6.97 -0.36
C PRO A 75 -0.48 7.78 0.93
N VAL A 76 -1.75 7.97 1.33
CA VAL A 76 -2.15 8.74 2.52
C VAL A 76 -2.79 7.87 3.60
N SER A 77 -3.49 6.81 3.21
CA SER A 77 -4.11 5.89 4.15
C SER A 77 -4.35 4.52 3.54
N VAL A 78 -4.55 3.52 4.40
CA VAL A 78 -4.81 2.12 4.05
C VAL A 78 -6.07 1.69 4.75
N TYR A 79 -7.12 1.39 4.01
CA TYR A 79 -8.33 0.77 4.54
C TYR A 79 -8.22 -0.75 4.46
N ASP A 80 -8.45 -1.42 5.58
CA ASP A 80 -8.47 -2.87 5.71
C ASP A 80 -9.90 -3.33 6.03
N GLU A 81 -10.47 -4.16 5.15
CA GLU A 81 -11.83 -4.67 5.28
C GLU A 81 -11.95 -5.71 6.41
N SER A 82 -10.93 -6.54 6.62
CA SER A 82 -10.92 -7.58 7.65
C SER A 82 -11.09 -6.98 9.05
N SER A 83 -10.37 -5.90 9.32
CA SER A 83 -10.41 -5.15 10.58
C SER A 83 -11.47 -4.05 10.58
N ASN A 84 -12.04 -3.73 9.42
CA ASN A 84 -12.88 -2.58 9.14
C ASN A 84 -12.27 -1.28 9.71
N LEU A 85 -10.99 -1.06 9.43
CA LEU A 85 -10.21 0.06 9.93
C LEU A 85 -9.53 0.83 8.80
N ASN A 86 -9.35 2.13 9.02
CA ASN A 86 -8.53 2.96 8.16
C ASN A 86 -7.27 3.36 8.92
N TYR A 87 -6.13 2.95 8.39
CA TYR A 87 -4.81 3.21 8.93
C TYR A 87 -4.19 4.42 8.23
N PRO A 88 -3.87 5.50 8.96
CA PRO A 88 -3.16 6.62 8.37
C PRO A 88 -1.72 6.23 8.07
N ILE A 89 -1.24 6.58 6.86
CA ILE A 89 0.19 6.53 6.56
C ILE A 89 0.87 7.62 7.40
N THR A 90 1.83 7.23 8.23
CA THR A 90 2.56 8.15 9.13
C THR A 90 3.87 8.62 8.53
N ALA A 91 4.52 7.80 7.70
CA ALA A 91 5.74 8.17 7.00
C ALA A 91 5.89 7.42 5.68
N ALA A 92 6.31 8.12 4.63
CA ALA A 92 6.89 7.46 3.47
C ALA A 92 8.36 7.15 3.79
N HIS A 93 8.77 5.90 3.59
CA HIS A 93 10.19 5.53 3.63
C HIS A 93 10.69 5.55 2.18
N PRO A 94 11.30 6.68 1.72
CA PRO A 94 11.97 6.68 0.43
C PRO A 94 13.04 5.59 0.49
N GLN A 95 13.10 4.74 -0.55
CA GLN A 95 14.22 3.81 -0.72
C GLN A 95 15.48 4.61 -1.10
N GLY A 96 16.01 5.36 -0.13
CA GLY A 96 17.33 5.98 -0.16
C GLY A 96 18.17 5.35 0.95
N PRO A 97 19.50 5.25 0.78
CA PRO A 97 20.36 4.78 1.86
C PRO A 97 20.10 5.67 3.07
N ALA A 98 19.83 5.07 4.22
CA ALA A 98 19.76 5.80 5.49
C ALA A 98 20.95 6.77 5.56
N PRO A 99 20.76 8.04 5.97
CA PRO A 99 21.89 8.94 6.13
C PRO A 99 22.87 8.27 7.09
N SER A 100 24.04 7.88 6.58
CA SER A 100 25.13 7.40 7.41
C SER A 100 25.50 8.54 8.36
N ALA A 101 25.19 8.35 9.64
CA ALA A 101 25.67 9.19 10.73
C ALA A 101 27.15 8.93 10.99
#